data_AF-A0A1G6DIY6-F1
#
_entry.id   AF-A0A1G6DIY6-F1
#
_cell.length_a   1.000
_cell.length_b   1.000
_cell.length_c   1.000
_cell.angle_alpha   90.00
_cell.angle_beta   90.00
_cell.angle_gamma   90.00
#
_symmetry.space_group_name_H-M   'P 1'
#
loop_
_entity.id
_entity.type
_entity.pdbx_description
1 polymer ?
#
loop_
_entity_poly.entity_id
_entity_poly.type
_entity_poly.pdbx_seq_one_letter_code
_entity_poly.pdbx_strand_id
1 'polypeptide(L)'
;MDEKIELKLTKGNILRFLNACFILLFFMPTMLVSCSGETVKISASKITFGFEVLGQKIDGHIAGILMLILPITCLVLLCLAQTRANKKTIIVIKVLNFINFIAWVSYFNGVDKEAKENYCESEMTGWMILLMLFMVIHCVITFMCLFQSNASLQQQIELAATGGNPAQMQYNGFGSKSKCPTCGADVKGGDMFCLKCGTKLKKTCPNCGAEMDGDSRFCSKCGTEVTE
;
A
#
# COMPACT_ATOMS: atom_id res chain seq x y z
N MET A 1 -0.32 9.42 -16.11
CA MET A 1 -0.44 8.03 -15.57
C MET A 1 0.76 7.68 -14.67
N ASP A 2 1.68 8.64 -14.51
CA ASP A 2 3.06 8.41 -14.12
C ASP A 2 3.28 8.58 -12.61
N GLU A 3 2.54 9.50 -11.98
CA GLU A 3 2.60 9.74 -10.53
C GLU A 3 2.23 8.49 -9.70
N LYS A 4 1.25 7.70 -10.17
CA LYS A 4 0.80 6.47 -9.49
C LYS A 4 1.78 5.31 -9.64
N ILE A 5 2.68 5.37 -10.64
CA ILE A 5 3.74 4.39 -10.90
C ILE A 5 4.99 4.77 -10.09
N GLU A 6 5.39 6.04 -10.12
CA GLU A 6 6.46 6.61 -9.30
C GLU A 6 6.22 6.33 -7.80
N LEU A 7 5.01 6.62 -7.30
CA LEU A 7 4.66 6.40 -5.89
C LEU A 7 4.68 4.91 -5.48
N LYS A 8 4.49 3.98 -6.44
CA LYS A 8 4.60 2.53 -6.22
C LYS A 8 6.05 2.06 -6.24
N LEU A 9 6.87 2.62 -7.14
CA LEU A 9 8.30 2.33 -7.22
C LEU A 9 9.04 2.78 -5.95
N THR A 10 8.75 4.00 -5.48
CA THR A 10 9.39 4.58 -4.28
C THR A 10 9.08 3.77 -3.03
N LYS A 11 7.84 3.29 -2.86
CA LYS A 11 7.46 2.42 -1.72
C LYS A 11 8.15 1.06 -1.75
N GLY A 12 8.33 0.47 -2.94
CA GLY A 12 9.04 -0.81 -3.10
C GLY A 12 10.52 -0.70 -2.75
N ASN A 13 11.18 0.38 -3.16
CA ASN A 13 12.60 0.62 -2.85
C ASN A 13 12.84 0.91 -1.37
N ILE A 14 11.96 1.67 -0.71
CA ILE A 14 12.03 1.90 0.75
C ILE A 14 11.89 0.57 1.50
N LEU A 15 10.95 -0.29 1.11
CA LEU A 15 10.71 -1.56 1.80
C LEU A 15 11.89 -2.54 1.67
N ARG A 16 12.58 -2.54 0.52
CA ARG A 16 13.82 -3.30 0.31
C ARG A 16 14.96 -2.77 1.15
N PHE A 17 15.12 -1.45 1.19
CA PHE A 17 16.12 -0.79 2.01
C PHE A 17 15.94 -1.15 3.49
N LEU A 18 14.71 -1.06 4.01
CA LEU A 18 14.40 -1.43 5.39
C LEU A 18 14.74 -2.89 5.68
N ASN A 19 14.39 -3.83 4.79
CA ASN A 19 14.74 -5.25 4.96
C ASN A 19 16.26 -5.49 4.91
N ALA A 20 16.99 -4.80 4.03
CA ALA A 20 18.45 -4.85 3.99
C ALA A 20 19.07 -4.30 5.29
N CYS A 21 18.53 -3.20 5.84
CA CYS A 21 18.96 -2.66 7.13
C CYS A 21 18.75 -3.66 8.27
N PHE A 22 17.63 -4.39 8.31
CA PHE A 22 17.41 -5.44 9.31
C PHE A 22 18.47 -6.56 9.23
N ILE A 23 18.84 -6.97 8.03
CA ILE A 23 19.90 -7.98 7.82
C ILE A 23 21.24 -7.45 8.31
N LEU A 24 21.60 -6.20 7.99
CA LEU A 24 22.86 -5.61 8.42
C LEU A 24 22.93 -5.44 9.94
N LEU A 25 21.84 -4.99 10.56
CA LEU A 25 21.77 -4.73 12.00
C LEU A 25 21.84 -6.01 12.84
N PHE A 26 21.52 -7.18 12.28
CA PHE A 26 21.74 -8.48 12.93
C PHE A 26 23.21 -8.71 13.32
N PHE A 27 24.14 -8.18 12.53
CA PHE A 27 25.58 -8.31 12.77
C PHE A 27 26.15 -7.17 13.60
N MET A 28 25.44 -6.05 13.70
CA MET A 28 25.88 -4.88 14.47
C MET A 28 25.69 -5.12 15.98
N PRO A 29 26.53 -4.52 16.83
CA PRO A 29 26.40 -4.64 18.28
C PRO A 29 25.13 -3.92 18.72
N THR A 30 24.09 -4.68 19.06
CA THR A 30 22.78 -4.18 19.47
C THR A 30 22.75 -3.84 20.95
N MET A 31 23.46 -4.60 21.78
CA MET A 31 23.48 -4.41 23.23
C MET A 31 24.90 -4.39 23.77
N LEU A 32 25.07 -3.64 24.85
CA LEU A 32 26.23 -3.69 25.72
C LEU A 32 25.80 -4.41 26.98
N VAL A 33 26.54 -5.44 27.36
CA VAL A 33 26.30 -6.16 28.61
C VAL A 33 27.51 -5.93 29.49
N SER A 34 27.27 -5.41 30.70
CA SER A 34 28.29 -5.18 31.72
C SER A 34 28.14 -6.25 32.78
N CYS A 35 29.13 -7.13 32.90
CA CYS A 35 29.20 -8.12 33.96
C CYS A 35 30.46 -7.82 34.79
N SER A 36 30.29 -7.56 36.09
CA SER A 36 31.42 -7.28 37.00
C SER A 36 32.35 -6.14 36.56
N GLY A 37 31.81 -5.12 35.86
CA GLY A 37 32.56 -3.95 35.39
C GLY A 37 33.25 -4.12 34.04
N GLU A 38 33.21 -5.31 33.43
CA GLU A 38 33.70 -5.53 32.06
C GLU A 38 32.53 -5.45 31.07
N THR A 39 32.67 -4.59 30.06
CA THR A 39 31.62 -4.35 29.06
C THR A 39 31.89 -5.12 27.78
N VAL A 40 30.92 -5.93 27.37
CA VAL A 40 30.99 -6.73 26.16
C VAL A 40 29.95 -6.25 25.15
N LYS A 41 30.39 -6.05 23.91
CA LYS A 41 29.52 -5.76 22.76
C LYS A 41 28.88 -7.03 22.23
N ILE A 42 27.56 -7.10 22.38
CA ILE A 42 26.73 -8.22 21.98
C ILE A 42 25.89 -7.84 20.76
N SER A 43 26.01 -8.64 19.70
CA SER A 43 25.15 -8.58 18.51
C SER A 43 24.23 -9.79 18.48
N ALA A 44 23.13 -9.71 17.73
CA ALA A 44 22.23 -10.85 17.54
C ALA A 44 22.96 -12.06 16.98
N SER A 45 23.91 -11.85 16.05
CA SER A 45 24.76 -12.93 15.51
C SER A 45 25.59 -13.65 16.57
N LYS A 46 26.22 -12.93 17.52
CA LYS A 46 26.98 -13.55 18.63
C LYS A 46 26.08 -14.39 19.52
N ILE A 47 24.89 -13.89 19.86
CA ILE A 47 23.92 -14.65 20.66
C ILE A 47 23.45 -15.90 19.90
N THR A 48 23.31 -15.81 18.58
CA THR A 48 22.82 -16.91 17.74
C THR A 48 23.85 -18.02 17.57
N PHE A 49 25.11 -17.65 17.32
CA PHE A 49 26.17 -18.60 16.98
C PHE A 49 27.10 -18.94 18.15
N GLY A 50 26.89 -18.30 19.29
CA GLY A 50 27.74 -18.42 20.46
C GLY A 50 28.92 -17.44 20.41
N PHE A 51 29.45 -17.17 21.59
CA PHE A 51 30.56 -16.25 21.78
C PHE A 51 31.31 -16.59 23.06
N GLU A 52 32.52 -16.05 23.19
CA GLU A 52 33.36 -16.28 24.36
C GLU A 52 33.45 -14.99 25.18
N VAL A 53 33.27 -15.12 26.50
CA VAL A 53 33.39 -14.02 27.48
C VAL A 53 34.19 -14.53 28.66
N LEU A 54 35.22 -13.79 29.07
CA LEU A 54 36.05 -14.14 30.23
C LEU A 54 36.63 -15.56 30.19
N GLY A 55 36.92 -16.09 29.00
CA GLY A 55 37.40 -17.46 28.81
C GLY A 55 36.33 -18.55 28.95
N GLN A 56 35.07 -18.17 29.15
CA GLN A 56 33.92 -19.08 29.11
C GLN A 56 33.21 -18.99 27.75
N LYS A 57 33.02 -20.14 27.12
CA LYS A 57 32.29 -20.25 25.86
C LYS A 57 30.80 -20.39 26.16
N ILE A 58 30.02 -19.45 25.65
CA ILE A 58 28.56 -19.43 25.76
C ILE A 58 27.99 -19.98 24.45
N ASP A 59 27.19 -21.04 24.55
CA ASP A 59 26.56 -21.67 23.39
C ASP A 59 25.47 -20.78 22.80
N GLY A 60 25.34 -20.84 21.47
CA GLY A 60 24.41 -19.99 20.73
C GLY A 60 22.97 -20.47 20.79
N HIS A 61 22.04 -19.52 20.78
CA HIS A 61 20.61 -19.80 20.63
C HIS A 61 20.18 -19.78 19.16
N ILE A 62 19.90 -20.97 18.61
CA ILE A 62 19.50 -21.18 17.21
C ILE A 62 18.25 -20.38 16.82
N ALA A 63 17.40 -20.00 17.80
CA ALA A 63 16.22 -19.16 17.57
C ALA A 63 16.55 -17.85 16.84
N GLY A 64 17.76 -17.30 17.01
CA GLY A 64 18.21 -16.09 16.32
C GLY A 64 18.38 -16.27 14.81
N ILE A 65 18.55 -17.50 14.29
CA ILE A 65 18.62 -17.77 12.84
C ILE A 65 17.30 -17.40 12.16
N LEU A 66 16.17 -17.61 12.83
CA LEU A 66 14.85 -17.26 12.29
C LEU A 66 14.76 -15.75 12.00
N MET A 67 15.40 -14.92 12.84
CA MET A 67 15.47 -13.46 12.67
C MET A 67 16.31 -13.02 11.47
N LEU A 68 17.21 -13.88 11.00
CA LEU A 68 18.01 -13.63 9.81
C LEU A 68 17.30 -14.14 8.55
N ILE A 69 16.66 -15.31 8.60
CA ILE A 69 15.97 -15.92 7.46
C ILE A 69 14.74 -15.11 7.04
N LEU A 70 13.95 -14.60 7.99
CA LEU A 70 12.73 -13.83 7.72
C LEU A 70 12.99 -12.58 6.84
N PRO A 71 13.89 -11.65 7.19
CA PRO A 71 14.14 -10.46 6.37
C PRO A 71 14.81 -10.80 5.04
N ILE A 72 15.66 -11.84 4.98
CA ILE A 72 16.23 -12.33 3.72
C ILE A 72 15.12 -12.84 2.79
N THR A 73 14.20 -13.65 3.32
CA THR A 73 13.07 -14.18 2.56
C THR A 73 12.16 -13.06 2.06
N CYS A 74 11.84 -12.08 2.92
CA CYS A 74 11.12 -10.87 2.53
C CYS A 74 11.82 -10.11 1.41
N LEU A 75 13.14 -9.92 1.50
CA LEU A 75 13.93 -9.20 0.50
C LEU A 75 13.94 -9.95 -0.84
N VAL A 76 14.14 -11.26 -0.83
CA VAL A 76 14.09 -12.11 -2.04
C VAL A 76 12.70 -12.03 -2.67
N LEU A 77 11.63 -12.17 -1.90
CA LEU A 77 10.26 -12.04 -2.39
C LEU A 77 10.00 -10.64 -2.97
N LEU A 78 10.55 -9.57 -2.40
CA LEU A 78 10.43 -8.21 -2.91
C LEU A 78 11.22 -7.98 -4.21
N CYS A 79 12.35 -8.64 -4.37
CA CYS A 79 13.12 -8.61 -5.62
C CYS A 79 12.40 -9.39 -6.72
N LEU A 80 11.92 -10.59 -6.42
CA LEU A 80 11.14 -11.42 -7.35
C LEU A 80 9.79 -10.79 -7.71
N ALA A 81 9.16 -10.08 -6.77
CA ALA A 81 7.89 -9.40 -7.02
C ALA A 81 8.04 -8.20 -7.99
N GLN A 82 9.24 -7.66 -8.23
CA GLN A 82 9.43 -6.52 -9.14
C GLN A 82 8.94 -6.79 -10.57
N THR A 83 8.92 -8.05 -10.98
CA THR A 83 8.53 -8.46 -12.33
C THR A 83 7.08 -8.95 -12.43
N ARG A 84 6.36 -9.19 -11.31
CA ARG A 84 4.99 -9.76 -11.33
C ARG A 84 4.18 -9.55 -10.02
N ALA A 85 4.33 -8.41 -9.33
CA ALA A 85 3.70 -8.20 -8.02
C ALA A 85 2.16 -8.17 -8.08
N ASN A 86 1.52 -9.24 -7.60
CA ASN A 86 0.09 -9.29 -7.32
C ASN A 86 -0.23 -8.64 -5.96
N LYS A 87 -1.46 -8.12 -5.79
CA LYS A 87 -1.94 -7.57 -4.51
C LYS A 87 -1.77 -8.56 -3.34
N LYS A 88 -1.96 -9.86 -3.59
CA LYS A 88 -1.79 -10.94 -2.59
C LYS A 88 -0.34 -11.05 -2.09
N THR A 89 0.65 -11.02 -2.98
CA THR A 89 2.07 -11.11 -2.64
C THR A 89 2.50 -9.95 -1.74
N ILE A 90 2.00 -8.74 -2.00
CA ILE A 90 2.29 -7.56 -1.18
C ILE A 90 1.72 -7.71 0.23
N ILE A 91 0.51 -8.26 0.38
CA ILE A 91 -0.11 -8.51 1.69
C ILE A 91 0.71 -9.54 2.48
N VAL A 92 1.11 -10.64 1.83
CA VAL A 92 1.96 -11.67 2.47
C VAL A 92 3.26 -11.09 2.97
N ILE A 93 3.96 -10.28 2.18
CA ILE A 93 5.22 -9.63 2.58
C ILE A 93 5.01 -8.72 3.79
N LYS A 94 3.90 -7.96 3.84
CA LYS A 94 3.60 -7.10 5.00
C LYS A 94 3.35 -7.91 6.27
N VAL A 95 2.58 -8.99 6.17
CA VAL A 95 2.32 -9.90 7.30
C VAL A 95 3.63 -10.52 7.78
N LEU A 96 4.49 -10.97 6.85
CA LEU A 96 5.77 -11.59 7.19
C LEU A 96 6.71 -10.60 7.91
N ASN A 97 6.76 -9.35 7.45
CA ASN A 97 7.52 -8.30 8.14
C ASN A 97 6.94 -7.95 9.53
N PHE A 98 5.62 -7.98 9.70
CA PHE A 98 4.99 -7.76 11.00
C PHE A 98 5.30 -8.89 11.98
N ILE A 99 5.28 -10.15 11.51
CA ILE A 99 5.74 -11.30 12.30
C ILE A 99 7.21 -11.13 12.67
N ASN A 100 8.06 -10.71 11.72
CA ASN A 100 9.47 -10.43 11.97
C ASN A 100 9.67 -9.37 13.07
N PHE A 101 8.86 -8.31 13.06
CA PHE A 101 8.88 -7.29 14.12
C PHE A 101 8.56 -7.88 15.50
N ILE A 102 7.46 -8.63 15.63
CA ILE A 102 7.05 -9.25 16.90
C ILE A 102 8.14 -10.19 17.39
N ALA A 103 8.65 -11.03 16.49
CA ALA A 103 9.71 -11.99 16.80
C ALA A 103 10.94 -11.26 17.34
N TRP A 104 11.37 -10.18 16.68
CA TRP A 104 12.52 -9.38 17.08
C TRP A 104 12.36 -8.79 18.49
N VAL A 105 11.20 -8.19 18.79
CA VAL A 105 10.89 -7.65 20.13
C VAL A 105 10.93 -8.76 21.19
N SER A 106 10.29 -9.90 20.93
CA SER A 106 10.28 -11.03 21.87
C SER A 106 11.68 -11.59 22.15
N TYR A 107 12.53 -11.67 21.13
CA TYR A 107 13.89 -12.18 21.27
C TYR A 107 14.76 -11.27 22.14
N PHE A 108 14.74 -9.96 21.90
CA PHE A 108 15.53 -9.03 22.69
C PHE A 108 15.02 -8.86 24.12
N ASN A 109 13.71 -8.94 24.34
CA ASN A 109 13.15 -9.03 25.69
C ASN A 109 13.61 -10.29 26.42
N GLY A 110 13.73 -11.42 25.71
CA GLY A 110 14.28 -12.66 26.26
C GLY A 110 15.74 -12.52 26.66
N VAL A 111 16.56 -11.90 25.80
CA VAL A 111 17.98 -11.64 26.07
C VAL A 111 18.17 -10.70 27.26
N ASP A 112 17.38 -9.63 27.34
CA ASP A 112 17.42 -8.70 28.48
C ASP A 112 17.05 -9.39 29.80
N LYS A 113 16.03 -10.25 29.76
CA LYS A 113 15.64 -11.06 30.92
C LYS A 113 16.78 -11.99 31.37
N GLU A 114 17.37 -12.73 30.44
CA GLU A 114 18.49 -13.63 30.72
C GLU A 114 19.73 -12.87 31.27
N ALA A 115 20.03 -11.68 30.72
CA ALA A 115 21.12 -10.84 31.22
C ALA A 115 20.88 -10.41 32.68
N LYS A 116 19.64 -10.02 33.01
CA LYS A 116 19.26 -9.64 34.39
C LYS A 116 19.31 -10.81 35.35
N GLU A 117 18.90 -12.01 34.93
CA GLU A 117 18.96 -13.23 35.74
C GLU A 117 20.41 -13.62 36.08
N ASN A 118 21.37 -13.28 35.21
CA ASN A 118 22.80 -13.51 35.42
C ASN A 118 23.53 -12.30 36.05
N TYR A 119 22.81 -11.35 36.66
CA TYR A 119 23.36 -10.16 37.34
C TYR A 119 24.20 -9.24 36.45
N CYS A 120 23.91 -9.18 35.14
CA CYS A 120 24.57 -8.26 34.23
C CYS A 120 23.66 -7.05 33.93
N GLU A 121 24.26 -5.87 33.84
CA GLU A 121 23.57 -4.65 33.42
C GLU A 121 23.54 -4.58 31.89
N SER A 122 22.39 -4.27 31.34
CA SER A 122 22.16 -4.22 29.91
C SER A 122 21.94 -2.77 29.46
N GLU A 123 22.76 -2.29 28.53
CA GLU A 123 22.60 -0.98 27.93
C GLU A 123 22.27 -1.11 26.44
N MET A 124 21.25 -0.36 26.00
CA MET A 124 20.87 -0.30 24.59
C MET A 124 21.87 0.56 23.83
N THR A 125 22.43 0.01 22.75
CA THR A 125 23.30 0.80 21.86
C THR A 125 22.48 1.70 20.93
N GLY A 126 23.13 2.68 20.30
CA GLY A 126 22.51 3.47 19.24
C GLY A 126 22.00 2.63 18.06
N TRP A 127 22.60 1.47 17.79
CA TRP A 127 22.15 0.56 16.72
C TRP A 127 20.79 -0.07 17.02
N MET A 128 20.51 -0.38 18.29
CA MET A 128 19.21 -0.85 18.77
C MET A 128 18.15 0.25 18.59
N ILE A 129 18.46 1.49 18.95
CA ILE A 129 17.55 2.62 18.74
C ILE A 129 17.25 2.81 17.24
N LEU A 130 18.28 2.78 16.38
CA LEU A 130 18.12 2.88 14.93
C LEU A 130 17.17 1.80 14.38
N LEU A 131 17.31 0.57 14.87
CA LEU A 131 16.44 -0.52 14.48
C LEU A 131 14.99 -0.30 14.93
N MET A 132 14.76 0.18 16.16
CA MET A 132 13.40 0.52 16.61
C MET A 132 12.77 1.58 15.71
N LEU A 133 13.53 2.59 15.29
CA LEU A 133 13.05 3.60 14.33
C LEU A 133 12.66 2.96 13.00
N PHE A 134 13.48 2.05 12.44
CA PHE A 134 13.13 1.34 11.22
C PHE A 134 11.88 0.46 11.39
N MET A 135 11.71 -0.19 12.54
CA MET A 135 10.49 -0.96 12.85
C MET A 135 9.25 -0.06 12.93
N VAL A 136 9.35 1.11 13.57
CA VAL A 136 8.26 2.09 13.64
C VAL A 136 7.91 2.60 12.24
N ILE A 137 8.90 2.96 11.42
CA ILE A 137 8.69 3.37 10.03
C ILE A 137 7.97 2.25 9.25
N HIS A 138 8.37 0.99 9.46
CA HIS A 138 7.74 -0.15 8.82
C HIS A 138 6.26 -0.32 9.23
N CYS A 139 5.94 -0.13 10.52
CA CYS A 139 4.57 -0.12 11.03
C CYS A 139 3.75 1.01 10.43
N VAL A 140 4.30 2.23 10.36
CA VAL A 140 3.64 3.40 9.75
C VAL A 140 3.36 3.16 8.27
N ILE A 141 4.34 2.68 7.50
CA ILE A 141 4.15 2.36 6.07
C ILE A 141 3.07 1.29 5.88
N THR A 142 3.08 0.26 6.73
CA THR A 142 2.09 -0.82 6.69
C THR A 142 0.70 -0.27 6.96
N PHE A 143 0.54 0.52 8.02
CA PHE A 143 -0.70 1.20 8.39
C PHE A 143 -1.19 2.12 7.26
N MET A 144 -0.37 3.06 6.80
CA MET A 144 -0.74 3.97 5.70
C MET A 144 -1.17 3.21 4.45
N CYS A 145 -0.55 2.07 4.14
CA CYS A 145 -0.96 1.27 3.01
C CYS A 145 -2.27 0.49 3.23
N LEU A 146 -2.61 0.10 4.46
CA LEU A 146 -3.91 -0.50 4.79
C LEU A 146 -5.03 0.53 4.58
N PHE A 147 -4.79 1.78 4.98
CA PHE A 147 -5.71 2.88 4.70
C PHE A 147 -5.87 3.12 3.20
N GLN A 148 -4.78 3.09 2.44
CA GLN A 148 -4.83 3.23 0.97
C GLN A 148 -5.45 2.03 0.25
N SER A 149 -5.42 0.81 0.82
CA SER A 149 -6.12 -0.33 0.21
C SER A 149 -7.64 -0.22 0.31
N ASN A 150 -8.13 0.56 1.27
CA ASN A 150 -9.54 0.90 1.41
C ASN A 150 -9.91 2.12 0.54
N ALA A 151 -9.27 2.29 -0.63
CA ALA A 151 -9.54 3.41 -1.54
C ALA A 151 -11.02 3.51 -1.96
N SER A 152 -11.73 2.38 -2.03
CA SER A 152 -13.19 2.36 -2.25
C SER A 152 -13.98 2.97 -1.09
N LEU A 153 -13.51 2.75 0.15
CA LEU A 153 -14.07 3.36 1.35
C LEU A 153 -13.71 4.85 1.41
N GLN A 154 -12.49 5.24 1.01
CA GLN A 154 -12.12 6.66 0.92
C GLN A 154 -12.96 7.40 -0.12
N GLN A 155 -13.20 6.79 -1.30
CA GLN A 155 -14.08 7.38 -2.30
C GLN A 155 -15.51 7.55 -1.78
N GLN A 156 -16.01 6.58 -1.00
CA GLN A 156 -17.33 6.68 -0.36
C GLN A 156 -17.38 7.72 0.76
N ILE A 157 -16.33 7.84 1.58
CA ILE A 157 -16.21 8.85 2.66
C ILE A 157 -16.08 10.26 2.07
N GLU A 158 -15.33 10.44 0.99
CA GLU A 158 -15.16 11.74 0.34
C GLU A 158 -16.44 12.16 -0.40
N LEU A 159 -17.17 11.21 -0.99
CA LEU A 159 -18.52 11.46 -1.53
C LEU A 159 -19.51 11.85 -0.43
N ALA A 160 -19.45 11.19 0.72
CA ALA A 160 -20.27 11.53 1.89
C ALA A 160 -19.87 12.89 2.50
N ALA A 161 -18.58 13.23 2.53
CA ALA A 161 -18.06 14.48 3.06
C ALA A 161 -18.32 15.68 2.15
N THR A 162 -18.38 15.47 0.83
CA THR A 162 -18.74 16.49 -0.16
C THR A 162 -20.25 16.64 -0.35
N GLY A 163 -21.07 15.88 0.38
CA GLY A 163 -22.53 15.89 0.24
C GLY A 163 -23.00 15.42 -1.14
N GLY A 164 -22.16 14.68 -1.86
CA GLY A 164 -22.43 14.22 -3.22
C GLY A 164 -23.53 13.17 -3.23
N ASN A 165 -24.71 13.55 -3.71
CA ASN A 165 -25.80 12.61 -3.95
C ASN A 165 -25.41 11.66 -5.10
N PRO A 166 -25.30 10.34 -4.87
CA PRO A 166 -24.90 9.38 -5.92
C PRO A 166 -25.89 9.32 -7.10
N ALA A 167 -27.08 9.91 -6.96
CA ALA A 167 -28.08 10.01 -8.03
C ALA A 167 -27.69 10.93 -9.22
N GLN A 168 -26.61 11.71 -9.13
CA GLN A 168 -26.22 12.62 -10.23
C GLN A 168 -25.12 12.07 -11.16
N MET A 169 -24.64 10.85 -10.95
CA MET A 169 -23.58 10.23 -11.78
C MET A 169 -24.10 9.47 -13.02
N GLN A 170 -25.33 9.73 -13.48
CA GLN A 170 -25.89 9.04 -14.66
C GLN A 170 -26.42 9.95 -15.78
N TYR A 171 -26.07 11.25 -15.79
CA TYR A 171 -26.48 12.15 -16.88
C TYR A 171 -25.38 13.07 -17.42
N ASN A 172 -24.14 12.57 -17.45
CA ASN A 172 -23.13 13.05 -18.40
C ASN A 172 -23.13 12.15 -19.64
N GLY A 173 -24.32 11.93 -20.21
CA GLY A 173 -24.43 11.65 -21.63
C GLY A 173 -24.06 12.93 -22.38
N PHE A 174 -23.37 12.80 -23.49
CA PHE A 174 -23.09 13.86 -24.46
C PHE A 174 -24.41 14.46 -24.98
N GLY A 175 -25.08 15.28 -24.18
CA GLY A 175 -26.20 16.09 -24.58
C GLY A 175 -25.65 17.37 -25.18
N SER A 176 -25.36 17.36 -26.48
CA SER A 176 -25.21 18.61 -27.23
C SER A 176 -26.45 19.46 -26.97
N LYS A 177 -26.30 20.57 -26.24
CA LYS A 177 -27.38 21.56 -26.08
C LYS A 177 -27.75 22.07 -27.46
N SER A 178 -28.78 21.52 -28.06
CA SER A 178 -29.31 21.96 -29.35
C SER A 178 -30.42 22.98 -29.10
N LYS A 179 -30.48 24.02 -29.92
CA LYS A 179 -31.61 24.94 -29.92
C LYS A 179 -32.72 24.43 -30.82
N CYS A 180 -33.97 24.62 -30.42
CA CYS A 180 -35.11 24.34 -31.26
C CYS A 180 -35.02 25.16 -32.55
N PRO A 181 -35.12 24.54 -33.75
CA PRO A 181 -34.99 25.27 -35.02
C PRO A 181 -36.13 26.25 -35.27
N THR A 182 -37.28 26.08 -34.61
CA THR A 182 -38.47 26.92 -34.82
C THR A 182 -38.56 28.09 -33.86
N CYS A 183 -38.27 27.89 -32.56
CA CYS A 183 -38.47 28.93 -31.54
C CYS A 183 -37.20 29.36 -30.80
N GLY A 184 -36.06 28.74 -31.09
CA GLY A 184 -34.76 29.06 -30.48
C GLY A 184 -34.61 28.67 -29.01
N ALA A 185 -35.59 27.99 -28.40
CA ALA A 185 -35.49 27.50 -27.02
C ALA A 185 -34.43 26.41 -26.88
N ASP A 186 -33.77 26.34 -25.72
CA ASP A 186 -32.82 25.27 -25.43
C ASP A 186 -33.53 23.92 -25.28
N VAL A 187 -32.98 22.90 -25.93
CA VAL A 187 -33.49 21.52 -25.91
C VAL A 187 -32.41 20.60 -25.34
N LYS A 188 -32.81 19.63 -24.52
CA LYS A 188 -31.93 18.58 -24.01
C LYS A 188 -31.81 17.44 -25.03
N GLY A 189 -30.66 16.79 -25.07
CA GLY A 189 -30.47 15.59 -25.90
C GLY A 189 -31.42 14.49 -25.44
N GLY A 190 -32.29 14.02 -26.34
CA GLY A 190 -33.33 13.01 -26.07
C GLY A 190 -34.77 13.52 -26.20
N ASP A 191 -35.01 14.84 -26.20
CA ASP A 191 -36.37 15.37 -26.31
C ASP A 191 -36.95 15.15 -27.73
N MET A 192 -38.07 14.44 -27.85
CA MET A 192 -38.76 14.22 -29.15
C MET A 192 -39.53 15.47 -29.64
N PHE A 193 -39.88 16.37 -28.73
CA PHE A 193 -40.63 17.59 -29.01
C PHE A 193 -40.09 18.76 -28.18
N CYS A 194 -40.13 19.96 -28.74
CA CYS A 194 -39.80 21.16 -27.99
C CYS A 194 -40.90 21.47 -26.97
N LEU A 195 -40.56 21.46 -25.68
CA LEU A 195 -41.48 21.77 -24.57
C LEU A 195 -42.07 23.19 -24.62
N LYS A 196 -41.46 24.11 -25.37
CA LYS A 196 -41.92 25.50 -25.47
C LYS A 196 -42.88 25.75 -26.64
N CYS A 197 -42.71 25.06 -27.76
CA CYS A 197 -43.49 25.35 -28.98
C CYS A 197 -44.13 24.11 -29.63
N GLY A 198 -43.91 22.91 -29.10
CA GLY A 198 -44.49 21.67 -29.60
C GLY A 198 -43.88 21.14 -30.90
N THR A 199 -42.87 21.80 -31.47
CA THR A 199 -42.22 21.32 -32.71
C THR A 199 -41.51 20.00 -32.47
N LYS A 200 -41.75 19.00 -33.32
CA LYS A 200 -41.05 17.70 -33.31
C LYS A 200 -39.58 17.88 -33.67
N LEU A 201 -38.69 17.33 -32.84
CA LEU A 201 -37.25 17.45 -33.00
C LEU A 201 -36.70 16.19 -33.67
N LYS A 202 -35.77 16.38 -34.60
CA LYS A 202 -35.12 15.26 -35.28
C LYS A 202 -34.09 14.62 -34.35
N LYS A 203 -34.16 13.31 -34.16
CA LYS A 203 -33.16 12.53 -33.41
C LYS A 203 -31.88 12.53 -34.23
N THR A 204 -30.72 12.79 -33.62
CA THR A 204 -29.42 12.67 -34.30
C THR A 204 -28.58 11.63 -33.59
N CYS A 205 -27.81 10.85 -34.35
CA CYS A 205 -26.92 9.85 -33.79
C CYS A 205 -25.82 10.54 -32.94
N PRO A 206 -25.63 10.18 -31.66
CA PRO A 206 -24.60 10.80 -30.82
C PRO A 206 -23.17 10.45 -31.25
N ASN A 207 -22.99 9.38 -32.04
CA ASN A 207 -21.69 8.91 -32.50
C ASN A 207 -21.28 9.52 -33.85
N CYS A 208 -22.20 9.66 -34.81
CA CYS A 208 -21.87 10.14 -36.17
C CYS A 208 -22.60 11.42 -36.61
N GLY A 209 -23.52 11.94 -35.81
CA GLY A 209 -24.28 13.16 -36.12
C GLY A 209 -25.36 13.02 -37.20
N ALA A 210 -25.56 11.82 -37.76
CA ALA A 210 -26.59 11.59 -38.78
C ALA A 210 -28.01 11.77 -38.20
N GLU A 211 -28.91 12.39 -38.97
CA GLU A 211 -30.33 12.42 -38.67
C GLU A 211 -30.89 10.99 -38.65
N MET A 212 -31.73 10.69 -37.66
CA MET A 212 -32.35 9.39 -37.44
C MET A 212 -33.86 9.56 -37.30
N ASP A 213 -34.60 8.54 -37.73
CA ASP A 213 -36.03 8.43 -37.45
C ASP A 213 -36.26 8.14 -35.96
N GLY A 214 -37.28 8.79 -35.37
CA GLY A 214 -37.54 8.77 -33.93
C GLY A 214 -37.67 7.38 -33.32
N ASP A 215 -38.15 6.40 -34.08
CA ASP A 215 -38.40 5.02 -33.62
C ASP A 215 -37.22 4.06 -33.84
N SER A 216 -36.11 4.54 -34.44
CA SER A 216 -34.96 3.69 -34.73
C SER A 216 -34.08 3.47 -33.49
N ARG A 217 -33.89 2.18 -33.11
CA ARG A 217 -32.98 1.74 -32.04
C ARG A 217 -31.51 1.70 -32.48
N PHE A 218 -31.25 1.68 -33.79
CA PHE A 218 -29.90 1.63 -34.35
C PHE A 218 -29.75 2.70 -35.42
N CYS A 219 -28.60 3.38 -35.44
CA CYS A 219 -28.29 4.34 -36.49
C CYS A 219 -28.10 3.63 -37.84
N SER A 220 -28.88 4.02 -38.85
CA SER A 220 -28.80 3.49 -40.21
C SER A 220 -27.49 3.83 -40.94
N LYS A 221 -26.74 4.83 -40.47
CA LYS A 221 -25.45 5.25 -41.05
C LYS A 221 -24.23 4.56 -40.42
N CYS A 222 -24.19 4.41 -39.10
CA CYS A 222 -23.00 3.89 -38.40
C CYS A 222 -23.23 2.64 -37.55
N GLY A 223 -24.47 2.14 -37.46
CA GLY A 223 -24.81 0.92 -36.71
C GLY A 223 -24.77 1.07 -35.19
N THR A 224 -24.52 2.27 -34.65
CA THR A 224 -24.51 2.50 -33.20
C THR A 224 -25.92 2.35 -32.64
N GLU A 225 -26.07 1.53 -31.59
CA GLU A 225 -27.31 1.42 -30.83
C GLU A 225 -27.55 2.74 -30.08
N VAL A 226 -28.75 3.29 -30.25
CA VAL A 226 -29.17 4.53 -29.60
C VAL A 226 -30.30 4.16 -28.67
N THR A 227 -29.95 3.83 -27.44
CA THR A 227 -30.88 3.69 -26.33
C THR A 227 -31.64 5.02 -26.15
N GLU A 228 -32.95 4.93 -25.93
CA GLU A 228 -33.82 6.09 -25.66
C GLU A 228 -33.23 7.04 -24.59
#